data_AF-A0A432GR31-F1
#
_entry.id   AF-A0A432GR31-F1
#
_cell.length_a   1.000
_cell.length_b   1.000
_cell.length_c   1.000
_cell.angle_alpha   90.00
_cell.angle_beta   90.00
_cell.angle_gamma   90.00
#
_symmetry.space_group_name_H-M   'P 1'
#
loop_
_entity.id
_entity.type
_entity.pdbx_description
1 polymer ?
#
loop_
_entity_poly.entity_id
_entity_poly.type
_entity_poly.pdbx_seq_one_letter_code
_entity_poly.pdbx_strand_id
1 'polypeptide(L)'
;RIDFLLSLLRMPSVERPGLLQALLGKEPDFDLDMLSIRERDEIEEKARSWVKAEINLTLNSKNNSETKNSTSEISRWLHETLLPRFNRCSEETRSLALALEGRFVSPGPSGAPTRGRIDVLPTGRNFYSVDPRVIPTQTAWRCGQALAEELIERYRSDHGEFPKTTALVIWGTSNMRTGGDDIAQALALWGCEPVWEPVSGRVVDFEIMPLSVLGRPRVDVVLRVSGMFRDSFGDVMRLLSTVPKRLAELDEPEEMNPVRAAWLLDQKRFQASGNSKENAKRLAGLRVFSSGPGAYGTGLLPLIDAGNWETRGDLTEVFLKWGGHAYASDGTSSEEINLLRERLSSVEIVHQNQDNREHDILDSDDYFQFQGGLQAAVTEIKGSTPATYHGDSSNPEKIKIRTLKEEFNRVFRSRVLNPKWLESMREHGYKGAFEMAATVDYLFGYDATCDIVADYQYEEVAQKLLLDPEQQKFFREHNPLALRDASQRLLEANEREMWENADPETLEALESAILEIQGEVE
;
A
#
# COMPACT_ATOMS: atom_id res chain seq x y z
N ARG A 1 21.83 3.78 12.13
CA ARG A 1 22.74 3.97 10.95
C ARG A 1 23.11 2.66 10.27
N ILE A 2 23.74 1.70 10.96
CA ILE A 2 24.17 0.41 10.35
C ILE A 2 22.98 -0.32 9.73
N ASP A 3 21.91 -0.53 10.49
CA ASP A 3 20.68 -1.20 10.01
C ASP A 3 20.05 -0.54 8.79
N PHE A 4 20.01 0.79 8.79
CA PHE A 4 19.49 1.55 7.66
C PHE A 4 20.36 1.36 6.41
N LEU A 5 21.69 1.46 6.52
CA LEU A 5 22.57 1.22 5.38
C LEU A 5 22.46 -0.22 4.89
N LEU A 6 22.37 -1.18 5.82
CA LEU A 6 22.17 -2.60 5.50
C LEU A 6 20.88 -2.81 4.71
N SER A 7 19.75 -2.20 5.11
CA SER A 7 18.49 -2.34 4.38
C SER A 7 18.59 -1.84 2.93
N LEU A 8 19.33 -0.76 2.68
CA LEU A 8 19.57 -0.22 1.33
C LEU A 8 20.55 -1.07 0.51
N LEU A 9 21.50 -1.72 1.18
CA LEU A 9 22.50 -2.59 0.56
C LEU A 9 21.96 -3.99 0.22
N ARG A 10 20.85 -4.41 0.84
CA ARG A 10 20.15 -5.66 0.49
C ARG A 10 19.54 -5.61 -0.91
N MET A 11 19.11 -4.43 -1.35
CA MET A 11 18.46 -4.26 -2.65
C MET A 11 19.47 -4.33 -3.80
N PRO A 12 19.33 -5.31 -4.72
CA PRO A 12 20.13 -5.33 -5.94
C PRO A 12 19.72 -4.17 -6.88
N SER A 13 20.57 -3.91 -7.87
CA SER A 13 20.22 -3.12 -9.04
C SER A 13 20.81 -3.76 -10.30
N VAL A 14 20.44 -3.26 -11.48
CA VAL A 14 21.01 -3.69 -12.77
C VAL A 14 22.54 -3.62 -12.78
N GLU A 15 23.11 -2.69 -12.02
CA GLU A 15 24.55 -2.44 -11.96
C GLU A 15 25.26 -3.14 -10.80
N ARG A 16 24.53 -3.67 -9.79
CA ARG A 16 25.16 -4.23 -8.59
C ARG A 16 24.32 -5.34 -7.92
N PRO A 17 24.94 -6.42 -7.44
CA PRO A 17 24.23 -7.40 -6.62
C PRO A 17 23.84 -6.82 -5.25
N GLY A 18 22.84 -7.43 -4.62
CA GLY A 18 22.55 -7.21 -3.21
C GLY A 18 23.71 -7.72 -2.32
N LEU A 19 23.91 -7.08 -1.17
CA LEU A 19 25.01 -7.41 -0.25
C LEU A 19 24.96 -8.86 0.23
N LEU A 20 23.77 -9.42 0.45
CA LEU A 20 23.63 -10.79 0.92
C LEU A 20 24.12 -11.79 -0.16
N GLN A 21 23.70 -11.63 -1.41
CA GLN A 21 24.15 -12.44 -2.54
C GLN A 21 25.67 -12.33 -2.73
N ALA A 22 26.20 -11.10 -2.66
CA ALA A 22 27.64 -10.86 -2.79
C ALA A 22 28.45 -11.55 -1.69
N LEU A 23 28.00 -11.51 -0.43
CA LEU A 23 28.67 -12.15 0.70
C LEU A 23 28.59 -13.69 0.69
N LEU A 24 27.60 -14.24 -0.01
CA LEU A 24 27.44 -15.67 -0.28
C LEU A 24 28.22 -16.13 -1.52
N GLY A 25 28.72 -15.20 -2.33
CA GLY A 25 29.32 -15.52 -3.64
C GLY A 25 28.30 -16.12 -4.61
N LYS A 26 27.03 -15.70 -4.52
CA LYS A 26 25.94 -16.13 -5.39
C LYS A 26 25.66 -15.08 -6.47
N GLU A 27 25.04 -15.52 -7.56
CA GLU A 27 24.56 -14.64 -8.62
C GLU A 27 23.52 -13.64 -8.08
N PRO A 28 23.35 -12.45 -8.72
CA PRO A 28 22.42 -11.42 -8.25
C PRO A 28 20.96 -11.89 -8.14
N ASP A 29 20.55 -12.83 -9.00
CA ASP A 29 19.20 -13.41 -9.09
C ASP A 29 18.99 -14.61 -8.15
N PHE A 30 19.98 -14.96 -7.33
CA PHE A 30 19.84 -16.06 -6.38
C PHE A 30 18.75 -15.77 -5.36
N ASP A 31 17.77 -16.67 -5.30
CA ASP A 31 16.67 -16.58 -4.34
C ASP A 31 17.14 -16.93 -2.93
N LEU A 32 17.23 -15.91 -2.08
CA LEU A 32 17.57 -16.04 -0.66
C LEU A 32 16.57 -16.88 0.14
N ASP A 33 15.34 -17.10 -0.34
CA ASP A 33 14.38 -17.99 0.33
C ASP A 33 14.75 -19.48 0.19
N MET A 34 15.67 -19.83 -0.70
CA MET A 34 16.24 -21.19 -0.80
C MET A 34 17.17 -21.55 0.36
N LEU A 35 17.60 -20.55 1.14
CA LEU A 35 18.41 -20.74 2.34
C LEU A 35 17.52 -21.13 3.53
N SER A 36 18.04 -21.98 4.40
CA SER A 36 17.42 -22.25 5.69
C SER A 36 17.32 -20.96 6.53
N ILE A 37 16.43 -20.95 7.52
CA ILE A 37 16.27 -19.80 8.43
C ILE A 37 17.62 -19.48 9.11
N ARG A 38 18.33 -20.51 9.57
CA ARG A 38 19.64 -20.35 10.21
C ARG A 38 20.69 -19.73 9.27
N GLU A 39 20.75 -20.18 8.02
CA GLU A 39 21.67 -19.61 7.03
C GLU A 39 21.34 -18.14 6.72
N ARG A 40 20.05 -17.79 6.71
CA ARG A 40 19.58 -16.40 6.55
C ARG A 40 19.99 -15.52 7.73
N ASP A 41 19.88 -16.03 8.96
CA ASP A 41 20.31 -15.29 10.15
C ASP A 41 21.83 -15.12 10.18
N GLU A 42 22.58 -16.17 9.83
CA GLU A 42 24.05 -16.15 9.78
C GLU A 42 24.57 -15.16 8.72
N ILE A 43 23.98 -15.13 7.52
CA ILE A 43 24.38 -14.19 6.47
C ILE A 43 23.99 -12.75 6.80
N GLU A 44 22.84 -12.54 7.46
CA GLU A 44 22.40 -11.21 7.88
C GLU A 44 23.35 -10.63 8.93
N GLU A 45 23.80 -11.44 9.90
CA GLU A 45 24.75 -10.99 10.92
C GLU A 45 26.14 -10.74 10.33
N LYS A 46 26.56 -11.56 9.36
CA LYS A 46 27.78 -11.32 8.57
C LYS A 46 27.67 -10.00 7.79
N ALA A 47 26.52 -9.69 7.20
CA ALA A 47 26.29 -8.46 6.47
C ALA A 47 26.31 -7.23 7.39
N ARG A 48 25.67 -7.31 8.56
CA ARG A 48 25.75 -6.28 9.61
C ARG A 48 27.19 -6.01 10.04
N SER A 49 27.95 -7.07 10.27
CA SER A 49 29.37 -6.99 10.65
C SER A 49 30.22 -6.35 9.54
N TRP A 50 29.95 -6.70 8.29
CA TRP A 50 30.59 -6.12 7.12
C TRP A 50 30.29 -4.61 7.01
N VAL A 51 29.04 -4.18 7.11
CA VAL A 51 28.67 -2.75 7.07
C VAL A 51 29.33 -1.97 8.21
N LYS A 52 29.40 -2.56 9.42
CA LYS A 52 30.08 -1.95 10.56
C LYS A 52 31.57 -1.77 10.30
N ALA A 53 32.24 -2.77 9.71
CA ALA A 53 33.64 -2.68 9.34
C ALA A 53 33.89 -1.60 8.29
N GLU A 54 33.06 -1.54 7.24
CA GLU A 54 33.16 -0.52 6.19
C GLU A 54 33.01 0.90 6.75
N ILE A 55 32.01 1.16 7.60
CA ILE A 55 31.82 2.48 8.21
C ILE A 55 33.05 2.88 9.06
N ASN A 56 33.70 1.93 9.73
CA ASN A 56 34.91 2.19 10.51
C ASN A 56 36.15 2.43 9.62
N LEU A 57 36.21 1.85 8.42
CA LEU A 57 37.29 2.13 7.45
C LEU A 57 37.26 3.58 6.96
N THR A 58 36.06 4.16 6.76
CA THR A 58 35.93 5.59 6.43
C THR A 58 36.60 6.49 7.47
N LEU A 59 36.62 6.08 8.74
CA LEU A 59 37.21 6.86 9.83
C LEU A 59 38.75 6.78 9.87
N ASN A 60 39.37 5.76 9.26
CA ASN A 60 40.81 5.45 9.40
C ASN A 60 41.66 5.53 8.12
N SER A 61 41.12 6.11 7.04
CA SER A 61 41.82 6.46 5.78
C SER A 61 42.20 5.32 4.81
N LYS A 62 42.34 5.76 3.54
CA LYS A 62 42.51 5.04 2.27
C LYS A 62 43.48 3.86 2.34
N ASN A 63 42.97 2.65 2.13
CA ASN A 63 43.78 1.55 1.62
C ASN A 63 43.14 0.93 0.37
N ASN A 64 43.83 1.13 -0.76
CA ASN A 64 43.60 0.44 -2.01
C ASN A 64 43.98 -1.03 -1.85
N SER A 65 42.97 -1.90 -1.83
CA SER A 65 43.14 -3.33 -2.09
C SER A 65 42.34 -3.65 -3.35
N GLU A 66 43.04 -3.72 -4.49
CA GLU A 66 42.51 -4.17 -5.77
C GLU A 66 42.30 -5.70 -5.75
N THR A 67 41.25 -6.15 -5.08
CA THR A 67 40.67 -7.47 -5.31
C THR A 67 39.28 -7.27 -5.89
N LYS A 68 39.12 -7.52 -7.20
CA LYS A 68 37.83 -7.48 -7.90
C LYS A 68 36.97 -8.67 -7.44
N ASN A 69 36.27 -8.50 -6.33
CA ASN A 69 35.17 -9.37 -5.92
C ASN A 69 33.88 -8.53 -5.79
N SER A 70 32.70 -9.15 -5.86
CA SER A 70 31.39 -8.46 -5.79
C SER A 70 31.26 -7.54 -4.56
N THR A 71 31.84 -7.92 -3.43
CA THR A 71 31.88 -7.10 -2.21
C THR A 71 32.74 -5.83 -2.35
N SER A 72 33.77 -5.84 -3.20
CA SER A 72 34.61 -4.65 -3.47
C SER A 72 33.84 -3.58 -4.25
N GLU A 73 32.94 -3.99 -5.13
CA GLU A 73 32.05 -3.09 -5.87
C GLU A 73 31.03 -2.44 -4.95
N ILE A 74 30.43 -3.22 -4.06
CA ILE A 74 29.49 -2.71 -3.05
C ILE A 74 30.21 -1.77 -2.07
N SER A 75 31.42 -2.09 -1.62
CA SER A 75 32.24 -1.20 -0.77
C SER A 75 32.50 0.14 -1.48
N ARG A 76 32.97 0.10 -2.74
CA ARG A 76 33.19 1.32 -3.53
C ARG A 76 31.92 2.17 -3.63
N TRP A 77 30.80 1.55 -4.00
CA TRP A 77 29.52 2.24 -4.10
C TRP A 77 29.04 2.82 -2.77
N LEU A 78 29.21 2.08 -1.66
CA LEU A 78 28.89 2.54 -0.31
C LEU A 78 29.66 3.82 0.03
N HIS A 79 30.98 3.85 -0.20
CA HIS A 79 31.84 4.99 0.15
C HIS A 79 31.72 6.17 -0.80
N GLU A 80 31.60 5.92 -2.10
CA GLU A 80 31.60 6.97 -3.13
C GLU A 80 30.21 7.57 -3.36
N THR A 81 29.14 6.82 -3.11
CA THR A 81 27.76 7.24 -3.42
C THR A 81 26.85 7.29 -2.19
N LEU A 82 26.66 6.16 -1.50
CA LEU A 82 25.61 6.06 -0.49
C LEU A 82 25.96 6.85 0.79
N LEU A 83 27.15 6.67 1.37
CA LEU A 83 27.57 7.37 2.58
C LEU A 83 27.60 8.90 2.40
N PRO A 84 28.14 9.47 1.30
CA PRO A 84 28.08 10.91 1.06
C PRO A 84 26.65 11.44 1.02
N ARG A 85 25.73 10.75 0.34
CA ARG A 85 24.31 11.14 0.30
C ARG A 85 23.65 11.03 1.66
N PHE A 86 23.85 9.92 2.37
CA PHE A 86 23.27 9.70 3.69
C PHE A 86 23.78 10.72 4.71
N ASN A 87 25.08 11.01 4.74
CA ASN A 87 25.66 11.96 5.67
C ASN A 87 25.13 13.39 5.45
N ARG A 88 24.77 13.75 4.22
CA ARG A 88 24.17 15.04 3.90
C ARG A 88 22.71 15.19 4.36
N CYS A 89 22.05 14.12 4.79
CA CYS A 89 20.72 14.24 5.41
C CYS A 89 20.75 15.05 6.71
N SER A 90 21.92 15.18 7.37
CA SER A 90 22.05 16.08 8.53
C SER A 90 21.92 17.57 8.18
N GLU A 91 21.83 17.92 6.89
CA GLU A 91 21.68 19.31 6.42
C GLU A 91 20.20 19.77 6.32
N GLU A 92 19.23 18.94 6.69
CA GLU A 92 17.79 19.29 6.62
C GLU A 92 17.43 20.61 7.29
N THR A 93 17.87 20.84 8.53
CA THR A 93 17.63 22.09 9.27
C THR A 93 18.27 23.30 8.59
N ARG A 94 19.41 23.10 7.94
CA ARG A 94 20.06 24.16 7.15
C ARG A 94 19.23 24.50 5.92
N SER A 95 18.70 23.51 5.21
CA SER A 95 17.79 23.74 4.08
C SER A 95 16.53 24.49 4.50
N LEU A 96 15.96 24.17 5.67
CA LEU A 96 14.85 24.92 6.25
C LEU A 96 15.23 26.39 6.53
N ALA A 97 16.38 26.63 7.15
CA ALA A 97 16.87 28.00 7.40
C ALA A 97 17.03 28.79 6.09
N LEU A 98 17.59 28.18 5.05
CA LEU A 98 17.69 28.80 3.72
C LEU A 98 16.32 29.16 3.14
N ALA A 99 15.32 28.27 3.29
CA ALA A 99 13.95 28.54 2.83
C ALA A 99 13.33 29.74 3.56
N LEU A 100 13.51 29.84 4.87
CA LEU A 100 13.02 30.96 5.69
C LEU A 100 13.71 32.29 5.35
N GLU A 101 14.96 32.24 4.87
CA GLU A 101 15.67 33.39 4.31
C GLU A 101 15.20 33.77 2.88
N GLY A 102 14.22 33.06 2.31
CA GLY A 102 13.75 33.26 0.94
C GLY A 102 14.75 32.79 -0.12
N ARG A 103 15.68 31.90 0.25
CA ARG A 103 16.71 31.38 -0.67
C ARG A 103 16.22 30.12 -1.37
N PHE A 104 16.82 29.87 -2.54
CA PHE A 104 16.54 28.68 -3.33
C PHE A 104 16.97 27.40 -2.60
N VAL A 105 16.01 26.49 -2.37
CA VAL A 105 16.26 25.12 -1.90
C VAL A 105 16.32 24.20 -3.10
N SER A 106 17.44 23.48 -3.26
CA SER A 106 17.65 22.63 -4.43
C SER A 106 16.58 21.53 -4.54
N PRO A 107 16.05 21.30 -5.76
CA PRO A 107 15.09 20.23 -5.98
C PRO A 107 15.75 18.85 -6.02
N GLY A 108 14.94 17.81 -5.86
CA GLY A 108 15.38 16.41 -5.92
C GLY A 108 14.23 15.44 -6.19
N PRO A 109 14.49 14.22 -6.67
CA PRO A 109 13.42 13.24 -6.83
C PRO A 109 12.91 12.75 -5.47
N SER A 110 11.65 12.33 -5.42
CA SER A 110 11.05 11.59 -4.30
C SER A 110 10.91 10.09 -4.62
N GLY A 111 10.69 9.28 -3.59
CA GLY A 111 10.64 7.83 -3.70
C GLY A 111 10.94 7.12 -2.38
N ALA A 112 10.89 5.79 -2.39
CA ALA A 112 11.27 4.96 -1.26
C ALA A 112 12.74 4.49 -1.42
N PRO A 113 13.69 4.93 -0.58
CA PRO A 113 15.07 4.48 -0.69
C PRO A 113 15.18 2.96 -0.48
N THR A 114 14.31 2.37 0.35
CA THR A 114 14.23 0.91 0.57
C THR A 114 13.77 0.13 -0.66
N ARG A 115 13.18 0.79 -1.65
CA ARG A 115 12.82 0.24 -2.97
C ARG A 115 13.92 0.52 -4.02
N GLY A 116 15.17 0.64 -3.58
CA GLY A 116 16.33 0.87 -4.45
C GLY A 116 16.50 2.30 -4.98
N ARG A 117 15.63 3.25 -4.61
CA ARG A 117 15.67 4.65 -5.07
C ARG A 117 16.64 5.50 -4.27
N ILE A 118 17.93 5.20 -4.37
CA ILE A 118 18.99 5.92 -3.63
C ILE A 118 19.20 7.36 -4.14
N ASP A 119 18.69 7.68 -5.34
CA ASP A 119 18.62 9.02 -5.92
C ASP A 119 17.78 10.03 -5.11
N VAL A 120 16.90 9.55 -4.23
CA VAL A 120 16.11 10.39 -3.32
C VAL A 120 16.95 10.97 -2.18
N LEU A 121 18.12 10.39 -1.90
CA LEU A 121 19.08 10.94 -0.94
C LEU A 121 20.05 11.92 -1.62
N PRO A 122 20.50 12.99 -0.94
CA PRO A 122 20.12 13.39 0.42
C PRO A 122 18.70 13.96 0.52
N THR A 123 18.18 13.95 1.74
CA THR A 123 16.98 14.71 2.14
C THR A 123 17.31 16.20 2.29
N GLY A 124 16.37 17.02 2.78
CA GLY A 124 16.54 18.47 2.85
C GLY A 124 16.47 19.16 1.49
N ARG A 125 15.75 18.57 0.53
CA ARG A 125 15.52 19.08 -0.83
C ARG A 125 14.04 19.39 -1.04
N ASN A 126 13.75 20.34 -1.92
CA ASN A 126 12.38 20.61 -2.36
C ASN A 126 11.98 19.58 -3.42
N PHE A 127 11.47 18.42 -2.99
CA PHE A 127 11.33 17.28 -3.87
C PHE A 127 10.29 17.51 -4.98
N TYR A 128 10.50 16.88 -6.13
CA TYR A 128 9.50 16.69 -7.17
C TYR A 128 9.18 15.19 -7.30
N SER A 129 8.05 14.88 -7.92
CA SER A 129 7.63 13.50 -8.17
C SER A 129 8.15 13.01 -9.53
N VAL A 130 7.30 13.05 -10.56
CA VAL A 130 7.49 12.39 -11.84
C VAL A 130 6.77 13.16 -12.95
N ASP A 131 7.19 13.00 -14.20
CA ASP A 131 6.38 13.45 -15.35
C ASP A 131 5.17 12.50 -15.48
N PRO A 132 3.93 12.96 -15.30
CA PRO A 132 2.76 12.08 -15.37
C PRO A 132 2.55 11.45 -16.75
N ARG A 133 3.20 11.97 -17.81
CA ARG A 133 3.06 11.46 -19.18
C ARG A 133 3.92 10.23 -19.47
N VAL A 134 4.89 9.90 -18.61
CA VAL A 134 5.77 8.72 -18.79
C VAL A 134 5.31 7.52 -17.96
N ILE A 135 4.11 7.60 -17.37
CA ILE A 135 3.57 6.59 -16.46
C ILE A 135 2.43 5.82 -17.14
N PRO A 136 2.43 4.47 -17.09
CA PRO A 136 3.43 3.63 -16.44
C PRO A 136 4.76 3.59 -17.21
N THR A 137 5.88 3.55 -16.51
CA THR A 137 7.21 3.34 -17.12
C THR A 137 7.35 1.90 -17.61
N GLN A 138 8.33 1.61 -18.47
CA GLN A 138 8.61 0.23 -18.91
C GLN A 138 9.01 -0.70 -17.76
N THR A 139 9.67 -0.17 -16.72
CA THR A 139 10.00 -0.95 -15.51
C THR A 139 8.77 -1.21 -14.66
N ALA A 140 7.88 -0.22 -14.53
CA ALA A 140 6.60 -0.38 -13.86
C ALA A 140 5.67 -1.33 -14.61
N TRP A 141 5.73 -1.37 -15.95
CA TRP A 141 4.99 -2.35 -16.76
C TRP A 141 5.33 -3.79 -16.39
N ARG A 142 6.63 -4.12 -16.30
CA ARG A 142 7.08 -5.46 -15.88
C ARG A 142 6.59 -5.80 -14.47
N CYS A 143 6.66 -4.85 -13.54
CA CYS A 143 6.20 -5.05 -12.18
C CYS A 143 4.67 -5.24 -12.11
N GLY A 144 3.91 -4.38 -12.79
CA GLY A 144 2.45 -4.46 -12.87
C GLY A 144 1.95 -5.74 -13.57
N GLN A 145 2.65 -6.19 -14.61
CA GLN A 145 2.37 -7.46 -15.27
C GLN A 145 2.54 -8.62 -14.29
N ALA A 146 3.67 -8.69 -13.59
CA ALA A 146 3.92 -9.73 -12.59
C ALA A 146 2.94 -9.67 -11.41
N LEU A 147 2.56 -8.46 -10.95
CA LEU A 147 1.49 -8.28 -9.94
C LEU A 147 0.14 -8.83 -10.42
N ALA A 148 -0.21 -8.61 -11.69
CA ALA A 148 -1.46 -9.11 -12.27
C ALA A 148 -1.44 -10.64 -12.44
N GLU A 149 -0.33 -11.20 -12.91
CA GLU A 149 -0.14 -12.65 -13.08
C GLU A 149 -0.18 -13.38 -11.74
N GLU A 150 0.55 -12.89 -10.73
CA GLU A 150 0.55 -13.48 -9.39
C GLU A 150 -0.82 -13.37 -8.71
N LEU A 151 -1.55 -12.26 -8.89
CA LEU A 151 -2.90 -12.11 -8.34
C LEU A 151 -3.87 -13.14 -8.95
N ILE A 152 -3.81 -13.31 -10.27
CA ILE A 152 -4.66 -14.27 -10.99
C ILE A 152 -4.31 -15.69 -10.57
N GLU A 153 -3.03 -16.04 -10.51
CA GLU A 153 -2.61 -17.39 -10.14
C GLU A 153 -2.93 -17.69 -8.67
N ARG A 154 -2.75 -16.70 -7.77
CA ARG A 154 -3.16 -16.84 -6.38
C ARG A 154 -4.65 -17.12 -6.25
N TYR A 155 -5.50 -16.32 -6.91
CA TYR A 155 -6.96 -16.56 -6.90
C TYR A 155 -7.31 -17.92 -7.50
N ARG A 156 -6.68 -18.30 -8.61
CA ARG A 156 -6.92 -19.59 -9.26
C ARG A 156 -6.49 -20.77 -8.39
N SER A 157 -5.40 -20.65 -7.65
CA SER A 157 -4.98 -21.65 -6.66
C SER A 157 -6.00 -21.79 -5.53
N ASP A 158 -6.54 -20.67 -5.04
CA ASP A 158 -7.48 -20.64 -3.92
C ASP A 158 -8.90 -21.09 -4.32
N HIS A 159 -9.33 -20.82 -5.57
CA HIS A 159 -10.72 -20.98 -6.03
C HIS A 159 -10.93 -21.94 -7.21
N GLY A 160 -9.87 -22.35 -7.91
CA GLY A 160 -9.91 -23.31 -9.02
C GLY A 160 -10.33 -22.71 -10.38
N GLU A 161 -10.67 -21.43 -10.45
CA GLU A 161 -11.09 -20.73 -11.67
C GLU A 161 -10.41 -19.36 -11.82
N PHE A 162 -10.50 -18.78 -13.03
CA PHE A 162 -10.00 -17.42 -13.27
C PHE A 162 -10.96 -16.38 -12.69
N PRO A 163 -10.46 -15.28 -12.11
CA PRO A 163 -11.33 -14.20 -11.65
C PRO A 163 -11.96 -13.47 -12.83
N LYS A 164 -13.24 -13.15 -12.71
CA LYS A 164 -14.02 -12.37 -13.67
C LYS A 164 -14.02 -10.90 -13.32
N THR A 165 -14.17 -10.56 -12.03
CA THR A 165 -14.24 -9.17 -11.57
C THR A 165 -13.34 -8.90 -10.37
N THR A 166 -12.52 -7.85 -10.47
CA THR A 166 -11.68 -7.36 -9.37
C THR A 166 -11.93 -5.88 -9.12
N ALA A 167 -11.88 -5.46 -7.86
CA ALA A 167 -11.84 -4.07 -7.46
C ALA A 167 -10.42 -3.74 -6.97
N LEU A 168 -9.79 -2.78 -7.64
CA LEU A 168 -8.39 -2.39 -7.41
C LEU A 168 -8.33 -0.94 -6.90
N VAL A 169 -7.67 -0.77 -5.74
CA VAL A 169 -7.35 0.55 -5.19
C VAL A 169 -6.09 1.08 -5.84
N ILE A 170 -6.12 2.34 -6.30
CA ILE A 170 -4.95 3.03 -6.88
C ILE A 170 -4.72 4.37 -6.20
N TRP A 171 -3.50 4.57 -5.68
CA TRP A 171 -3.09 5.82 -5.04
C TRP A 171 -2.10 6.63 -5.87
N GLY A 172 -2.22 7.96 -5.81
CA GLY A 172 -1.29 8.86 -6.48
C GLY A 172 0.15 8.69 -5.98
N THR A 173 0.34 8.63 -4.66
CA THR A 173 1.66 8.53 -4.01
C THR A 173 2.39 7.24 -4.36
N SER A 174 1.69 6.10 -4.43
CA SER A 174 2.28 4.81 -4.84
C SER A 174 2.79 4.88 -6.28
N ASN A 175 1.99 5.41 -7.20
CA ASN A 175 2.37 5.51 -8.62
C ASN A 175 3.49 6.55 -8.87
N MET A 176 3.61 7.59 -8.04
CA MET A 176 4.78 8.49 -8.05
C MET A 176 6.07 7.79 -7.59
N ARG A 177 5.98 6.85 -6.63
CA ARG A 177 7.15 6.11 -6.11
C ARG A 177 7.61 5.01 -7.06
N THR A 178 6.67 4.33 -7.69
CA THR A 178 6.94 3.15 -8.52
C THR A 178 7.13 3.45 -10.00
N GLY A 179 6.62 4.59 -10.47
CA GLY A 179 6.52 4.90 -11.89
C GLY A 179 5.30 4.25 -12.56
N GLY A 180 4.33 3.74 -11.80
CA GLY A 180 3.03 3.32 -12.33
C GLY A 180 2.66 1.84 -12.16
N ASP A 181 3.18 1.14 -11.15
CA ASP A 181 2.93 -0.31 -10.98
C ASP A 181 1.43 -0.65 -10.98
N ASP A 182 0.60 0.10 -10.25
CA ASP A 182 -0.84 -0.20 -10.13
C ASP A 182 -1.58 0.08 -11.45
N ILE A 183 -1.17 1.12 -12.18
CA ILE A 183 -1.70 1.44 -13.51
C ILE A 183 -1.35 0.32 -14.49
N ALA A 184 -0.09 -0.13 -14.47
CA ALA A 184 0.36 -1.25 -15.27
C ALA A 184 -0.38 -2.55 -14.89
N GLN A 185 -0.64 -2.79 -13.60
CA GLN A 185 -1.40 -3.95 -13.15
C GLN A 185 -2.83 -3.93 -13.68
N ALA A 186 -3.53 -2.79 -13.64
CA ALA A 186 -4.86 -2.65 -14.23
C ALA A 186 -4.86 -2.97 -15.73
N LEU A 187 -3.89 -2.41 -16.48
CA LEU A 187 -3.72 -2.68 -17.92
C LEU A 187 -3.44 -4.16 -18.19
N ALA A 188 -2.57 -4.79 -17.41
CA ALA A 188 -2.24 -6.21 -17.54
C ALA A 188 -3.45 -7.11 -17.23
N LEU A 189 -4.23 -6.83 -16.18
CA LEU A 189 -5.47 -7.55 -15.85
C LEU A 189 -6.47 -7.53 -17.03
N TRP A 190 -6.64 -6.36 -17.65
CA TRP A 190 -7.44 -6.15 -18.86
C TRP A 190 -6.89 -6.81 -20.13
N GLY A 191 -5.60 -7.15 -20.15
CA GLY A 191 -4.91 -7.68 -21.32
C GLY A 191 -4.55 -6.59 -22.33
N CYS A 192 -4.06 -5.44 -21.83
CA CYS A 192 -3.61 -4.31 -22.63
C CYS A 192 -2.17 -3.95 -22.26
N GLU A 193 -1.33 -3.68 -23.26
CA GLU A 193 0.05 -3.24 -23.08
C GLU A 193 0.19 -1.74 -23.41
N PRO A 194 0.83 -0.91 -22.57
CA PRO A 194 1.10 0.49 -22.90
C PRO A 194 2.02 0.61 -24.11
N VAL A 195 1.83 1.65 -24.92
CA VAL A 195 2.74 2.00 -26.03
C VAL A 195 3.53 3.24 -25.63
N TRP A 196 4.85 3.12 -25.66
CA TRP A 196 5.77 4.23 -25.38
C TRP A 196 6.33 4.84 -26.65
N GLU A 197 6.44 6.16 -26.66
CA GLU A 197 7.26 6.85 -27.63
C GLU A 197 8.75 6.57 -27.32
N PRO A 198 9.55 6.08 -28.29
CA PRO A 198 10.88 5.51 -28.00
C PRO A 198 11.91 6.46 -27.37
N VAL A 199 11.79 7.77 -27.58
CA VAL A 199 12.82 8.75 -27.19
C VAL A 199 12.50 9.41 -25.85
N SER A 200 11.26 9.86 -25.70
CA SER A 200 10.73 10.55 -24.54
C SER A 200 10.23 9.60 -23.45
N GLY A 201 9.95 8.33 -23.79
CA GLY A 201 9.35 7.36 -22.87
C GLY A 201 7.92 7.72 -22.48
N ARG A 202 7.27 8.66 -23.18
CA ARG A 202 5.88 9.01 -22.93
C ARG A 202 4.95 7.89 -23.37
N VAL A 203 3.93 7.63 -22.56
CA VAL A 203 2.83 6.74 -22.95
C VAL A 203 1.96 7.48 -23.94
N VAL A 204 1.82 6.94 -25.16
CA VAL A 204 1.09 7.57 -26.27
C VAL A 204 -0.18 6.85 -26.64
N ASP A 205 -0.25 5.54 -26.41
CA ASP A 205 -1.44 4.71 -26.62
C ASP A 205 -1.32 3.41 -25.79
N PHE A 206 -2.20 2.45 -26.05
CA PHE A 206 -2.12 1.08 -25.58
C PHE A 206 -2.52 0.11 -26.70
N GLU A 207 -1.94 -1.09 -26.69
CA GLU A 207 -2.31 -2.19 -27.57
C GLU A 207 -3.14 -3.21 -26.81
N ILE A 208 -4.24 -3.66 -27.42
CA ILE A 208 -5.07 -4.73 -26.85
C ILE A 208 -4.47 -6.06 -27.31
N MET A 209 -4.02 -6.88 -26.36
CA MET A 209 -3.50 -8.21 -26.68
C MET A 209 -4.63 -9.13 -27.15
N PRO A 210 -4.44 -9.90 -28.24
CA PRO A 210 -5.38 -10.94 -28.63
C PRO A 210 -5.51 -12.01 -27.55
N LEU A 211 -6.70 -12.59 -27.36
CA LEU A 211 -6.94 -13.64 -26.35
C LEU A 211 -5.99 -14.84 -26.48
N SER A 212 -5.58 -15.19 -27.71
CA SER A 212 -4.62 -16.28 -27.95
C SER A 212 -3.22 -16.00 -27.41
N VAL A 213 -2.84 -14.72 -27.31
CA VAL A 213 -1.57 -14.27 -26.71
C VAL A 213 -1.75 -14.12 -25.20
N LEU A 214 -2.88 -13.56 -24.76
CA LEU A 214 -3.19 -13.38 -23.35
C LEU A 214 -3.29 -14.70 -22.59
N GLY A 215 -3.77 -15.77 -23.23
CA GLY A 215 -3.78 -17.13 -22.66
C GLY A 215 -4.81 -17.37 -21.55
N ARG A 216 -5.65 -16.38 -21.25
CA ARG A 216 -6.69 -16.40 -20.20
C ARG A 216 -7.83 -15.44 -20.54
N PRO A 217 -8.98 -15.51 -19.84
CA PRO A 217 -9.97 -14.44 -19.88
C PRO A 217 -9.38 -13.08 -19.48
N ARG A 218 -9.95 -12.00 -20.03
CA ARG A 218 -9.77 -10.66 -19.48
C ARG A 218 -10.39 -10.60 -18.09
N VAL A 219 -9.97 -9.67 -17.25
CA VAL A 219 -10.61 -9.42 -15.95
C VAL A 219 -11.35 -8.09 -16.03
N ASP A 220 -12.61 -8.02 -15.59
CA ASP A 220 -13.29 -6.74 -15.41
C ASP A 220 -12.76 -6.06 -14.14
N VAL A 221 -12.25 -4.84 -14.27
CA VAL A 221 -11.54 -4.13 -13.20
C VAL A 221 -12.32 -2.88 -12.83
N VAL A 222 -12.80 -2.82 -11.60
CA VAL A 222 -13.40 -1.63 -11.00
C VAL A 222 -12.30 -0.89 -10.25
N LEU A 223 -12.00 0.33 -10.66
CA LEU A 223 -10.92 1.12 -10.08
C LEU A 223 -11.46 2.10 -9.03
N ARG A 224 -10.97 1.98 -7.80
CA ARG A 224 -11.15 2.99 -6.76
C ARG A 224 -9.87 3.82 -6.64
N VAL A 225 -9.86 5.01 -7.25
CA VAL A 225 -8.67 5.87 -7.29
C VAL A 225 -8.75 7.01 -6.28
N SER A 226 -7.65 7.34 -5.60
CA SER A 226 -7.64 8.45 -4.62
C SER A 226 -7.84 9.83 -5.29
N GLY A 227 -8.32 10.82 -4.53
CA GLY A 227 -8.47 12.19 -5.04
C GLY A 227 -7.13 12.80 -5.50
N MET A 228 -6.03 12.48 -4.83
CA MET A 228 -4.68 12.88 -5.25
C MET A 228 -4.29 12.26 -6.59
N PHE A 229 -4.70 11.00 -6.85
CA PHE A 229 -4.47 10.36 -8.14
C PHE A 229 -5.21 11.10 -9.27
N ARG A 230 -6.50 11.41 -9.06
CA ARG A 230 -7.32 12.20 -10.00
C ARG A 230 -6.65 13.52 -10.35
N ASP A 231 -6.17 14.25 -9.35
CA ASP A 231 -5.59 15.59 -9.55
C ASP A 231 -4.22 15.55 -10.24
N SER A 232 -3.42 14.51 -9.95
CA SER A 232 -2.05 14.41 -10.45
C SER A 232 -1.93 13.73 -11.83
N PHE A 233 -2.88 12.85 -12.18
CA PHE A 233 -2.76 11.94 -13.33
C PHE A 233 -3.96 12.00 -14.29
N GLY A 234 -4.37 13.21 -14.70
CA GLY A 234 -5.54 13.41 -15.56
C GLY A 234 -5.51 12.65 -16.90
N ASP A 235 -4.36 12.56 -17.57
CA ASP A 235 -4.25 11.79 -18.82
C ASP A 235 -4.34 10.28 -18.59
N VAL A 236 -3.79 9.80 -17.47
CA VAL A 236 -3.91 8.39 -17.07
C VAL A 236 -5.37 8.06 -16.69
N MET A 237 -6.08 8.97 -16.04
CA MET A 237 -7.52 8.80 -15.76
C MET A 237 -8.32 8.59 -17.06
N ARG A 238 -8.01 9.35 -18.12
CA ARG A 238 -8.63 9.16 -19.45
C ARG A 238 -8.23 7.83 -20.08
N LEU A 239 -6.97 7.44 -19.98
CA LEU A 239 -6.47 6.13 -20.44
C LEU A 239 -7.24 4.99 -19.77
N LEU A 240 -7.26 4.96 -18.44
CA LEU A 240 -7.93 3.93 -17.64
C LEU A 240 -9.45 3.89 -17.88
N SER A 241 -10.06 5.03 -18.23
CA SER A 241 -11.48 5.09 -18.60
C SER A 241 -11.75 4.69 -20.06
N THR A 242 -10.74 4.75 -20.93
CA THR A 242 -10.86 4.41 -22.36
C THR A 242 -10.71 2.91 -22.59
N VAL A 243 -9.85 2.24 -21.82
CA VAL A 243 -9.56 0.81 -21.99
C VAL A 243 -10.81 -0.07 -21.87
N PRO A 244 -11.61 -0.02 -20.77
CA PRO A 244 -12.82 -0.84 -20.65
C PRO A 244 -13.82 -0.61 -21.77
N LYS A 245 -13.95 0.63 -22.26
CA LYS A 245 -14.82 0.98 -23.38
C LYS A 245 -14.40 0.28 -24.67
N ARG A 246 -13.10 0.28 -25.00
CA ARG A 246 -12.59 -0.42 -26.20
C ARG A 246 -12.77 -1.94 -26.05
N LEU A 247 -12.48 -2.48 -24.87
CA LEU A 247 -12.60 -3.92 -24.60
C LEU A 247 -14.04 -4.43 -24.69
N ALA A 248 -15.00 -3.65 -24.19
CA ALA A 248 -16.42 -4.03 -24.23
C ALA A 248 -16.97 -4.14 -25.67
N GLU A 249 -16.41 -3.36 -26.60
CA GLU A 249 -16.86 -3.32 -27.99
C GLU A 249 -16.27 -4.45 -28.86
N LEU A 250 -15.23 -5.16 -28.39
CA LEU A 250 -14.62 -6.27 -29.12
C LEU A 250 -15.60 -7.42 -29.35
N ASP A 251 -15.49 -8.09 -30.50
CA ASP A 251 -16.26 -9.30 -30.80
C ASP A 251 -15.58 -10.53 -30.18
N GLU A 252 -15.56 -10.59 -28.86
CA GLU A 252 -15.02 -11.70 -28.06
C GLU A 252 -16.16 -12.43 -27.32
N PRO A 253 -16.04 -13.75 -27.07
CA PRO A 253 -16.99 -14.47 -26.21
C PRO A 253 -17.10 -13.85 -24.82
N GLU A 254 -18.32 -13.79 -24.27
CA GLU A 254 -18.60 -13.18 -22.96
C GLU A 254 -17.81 -13.85 -21.83
N GLU A 255 -17.59 -15.17 -21.91
CA GLU A 255 -16.83 -15.94 -20.92
C GLU A 255 -15.32 -15.61 -20.94
N MET A 256 -14.80 -15.14 -22.07
CA MET A 256 -13.39 -14.73 -22.23
C MET A 256 -13.20 -13.22 -22.05
N ASN A 257 -14.29 -12.45 -22.08
CA ASN A 257 -14.29 -11.01 -21.88
C ASN A 257 -15.41 -10.59 -20.90
N PRO A 258 -15.17 -10.74 -19.59
CA PRO A 258 -16.07 -10.29 -18.53
C PRO A 258 -16.43 -8.79 -18.61
N VAL A 259 -15.53 -7.94 -19.11
CA VAL A 259 -15.81 -6.50 -19.33
C VAL A 259 -16.98 -6.33 -20.31
N ARG A 260 -16.96 -7.07 -21.42
CA ARG A 260 -18.04 -7.10 -22.41
C ARG A 260 -19.32 -7.70 -21.84
N ALA A 261 -19.21 -8.83 -21.14
CA ALA A 261 -20.38 -9.49 -20.52
C ALA A 261 -21.12 -8.52 -19.59
N ALA A 262 -20.40 -7.86 -18.68
CA ALA A 262 -20.95 -6.85 -17.78
C ALA A 262 -21.55 -5.67 -18.56
N TRP A 263 -20.83 -5.14 -19.56
CA TRP A 263 -21.30 -4.02 -20.37
C TRP A 263 -22.61 -4.30 -21.14
N LEU A 264 -22.78 -5.52 -21.66
CA LEU A 264 -24.02 -5.94 -22.33
C LEU A 264 -25.18 -6.11 -21.35
N LEU A 265 -24.93 -6.70 -20.19
CA LEU A 265 -25.92 -6.87 -19.12
C LEU A 265 -26.43 -5.51 -18.63
N ASP A 266 -25.52 -4.58 -18.35
CA ASP A 266 -25.86 -3.24 -17.86
C ASP A 266 -26.65 -2.42 -18.85
N GLN A 267 -26.32 -2.50 -20.14
CA GLN A 267 -27.09 -1.79 -21.15
C GLN A 267 -28.54 -2.26 -21.19
N LYS A 268 -28.78 -3.57 -21.12
CA LYS A 268 -30.13 -4.14 -21.05
C LYS A 268 -30.86 -3.61 -19.81
N ARG A 269 -30.19 -3.63 -18.65
CA ARG A 269 -30.74 -3.12 -17.39
C ARG A 269 -31.08 -1.63 -17.46
N PHE A 270 -30.15 -0.79 -17.90
CA PHE A 270 -30.38 0.66 -17.98
C PHE A 270 -31.48 1.03 -18.97
N GLN A 271 -31.55 0.35 -20.11
CA GLN A 271 -32.64 0.54 -21.08
C GLN A 271 -33.99 0.11 -20.51
N ALA A 272 -34.05 -1.00 -19.76
CA ALA A 272 -35.26 -1.42 -19.06
C ALA A 272 -35.72 -0.39 -18.01
N SER A 273 -34.77 0.32 -17.38
CA SER A 273 -35.04 1.43 -16.45
C SER A 273 -35.30 2.78 -17.15
N GLY A 274 -35.51 2.80 -18.47
CA GLY A 274 -35.90 4.00 -19.22
C GLY A 274 -34.75 4.89 -19.72
N ASN A 275 -33.50 4.46 -19.58
CA ASN A 275 -32.38 5.22 -20.16
C ASN A 275 -32.36 5.10 -21.68
N SER A 276 -31.95 6.19 -22.35
CA SER A 276 -31.66 6.13 -23.79
C SER A 276 -30.55 5.11 -24.07
N LYS A 277 -30.57 4.51 -25.26
CA LYS A 277 -29.52 3.55 -25.68
C LYS A 277 -28.11 4.14 -25.55
N GLU A 278 -27.95 5.43 -25.86
CA GLU A 278 -26.68 6.15 -25.75
C GLU A 278 -26.24 6.33 -24.29
N ASN A 279 -27.15 6.75 -23.39
CA ASN A 279 -26.80 6.90 -21.98
C ASN A 279 -26.54 5.54 -21.31
N ALA A 280 -27.32 4.51 -21.65
CA ALA A 280 -27.11 3.15 -21.18
C ALA A 280 -25.72 2.63 -21.59
N LYS A 281 -25.31 2.86 -22.85
CA LYS A 281 -23.97 2.52 -23.35
C LYS A 281 -22.87 3.27 -22.59
N ARG A 282 -23.06 4.57 -22.34
CA ARG A 282 -22.12 5.41 -21.58
C ARG A 282 -21.94 4.90 -20.15
N LEU A 283 -23.03 4.75 -19.40
CA LEU A 283 -23.02 4.30 -18.00
C LEU A 283 -22.43 2.89 -17.85
N ALA A 284 -22.81 1.97 -18.74
CA ALA A 284 -22.30 0.60 -18.73
C ALA A 284 -20.77 0.51 -18.89
N GLY A 285 -20.13 1.53 -19.51
CA GLY A 285 -18.68 1.55 -19.73
C GLY A 285 -17.86 2.10 -18.57
N LEU A 286 -18.49 2.69 -17.54
CA LEU A 286 -17.77 3.33 -16.44
C LEU A 286 -17.19 2.28 -15.49
N ARG A 287 -15.90 2.43 -15.18
CA ARG A 287 -15.13 1.57 -14.26
C ARG A 287 -14.22 2.34 -13.30
N VAL A 288 -14.00 3.63 -13.54
CA VAL A 288 -13.07 4.45 -12.74
C VAL A 288 -13.87 5.33 -11.79
N PHE A 289 -13.66 5.14 -10.49
CA PHE A 289 -14.36 5.84 -9.42
C PHE A 289 -13.39 6.57 -8.50
N SER A 290 -13.63 7.86 -8.26
CA SER A 290 -12.85 8.68 -7.34
C SER A 290 -13.74 9.40 -6.33
N SER A 291 -13.11 10.14 -5.42
CA SER A 291 -13.80 11.16 -4.65
C SER A 291 -14.29 12.28 -5.57
N GLY A 292 -15.40 12.93 -5.19
CA GLY A 292 -15.97 14.04 -5.97
C GLY A 292 -14.98 15.20 -6.15
N PRO A 293 -15.12 16.05 -7.19
CA PRO A 293 -14.23 17.18 -7.44
C PRO A 293 -14.06 18.07 -6.20
N GLY A 294 -12.81 18.34 -5.82
CA GLY A 294 -12.46 19.12 -4.62
C GLY A 294 -12.52 18.36 -3.29
N ALA A 295 -12.96 17.09 -3.29
CA ALA A 295 -12.94 16.20 -2.11
C ALA A 295 -11.83 15.13 -2.20
N TYR A 296 -11.42 14.62 -1.04
CA TYR A 296 -10.34 13.64 -0.84
C TYR A 296 -10.71 12.63 0.26
N GLY A 297 -10.09 11.45 0.25
CA GLY A 297 -10.36 10.39 1.23
C GLY A 297 -11.63 9.57 0.96
N THR A 298 -12.00 8.72 1.91
CA THR A 298 -13.17 7.82 1.83
C THR A 298 -14.26 8.16 2.86
N GLY A 299 -14.00 9.12 3.75
CA GLY A 299 -14.92 9.50 4.82
C GLY A 299 -14.94 8.54 6.02
N LEU A 300 -14.23 7.41 5.95
CA LEU A 300 -14.28 6.38 7.00
C LEU A 300 -13.48 6.75 8.25
N LEU A 301 -12.31 7.37 8.13
CA LEU A 301 -11.54 7.76 9.31
C LEU A 301 -12.33 8.73 10.22
N PRO A 302 -12.89 9.86 9.73
CA PRO A 302 -13.72 10.73 10.57
C PRO A 302 -14.95 10.04 11.16
N LEU A 303 -15.51 9.04 10.47
CA LEU A 303 -16.67 8.27 10.95
C LEU A 303 -16.29 7.37 12.13
N ILE A 304 -15.15 6.69 12.03
CA ILE A 304 -14.60 5.81 13.08
C ILE A 304 -14.11 6.63 14.28
N ASP A 305 -13.43 7.74 14.03
CA ASP A 305 -12.96 8.65 15.09
C ASP A 305 -14.12 9.24 15.90
N ALA A 306 -15.23 9.56 15.23
CA ALA A 306 -16.41 10.11 15.89
C ALA A 306 -17.30 9.04 16.56
N GLY A 307 -17.06 7.74 16.32
CA GLY A 307 -17.90 6.64 16.81
C GLY A 307 -19.34 6.65 16.26
N ASN A 308 -19.66 7.50 15.28
CA ASN A 308 -21.02 7.77 14.78
C ASN A 308 -21.49 6.74 13.75
N TRP A 309 -21.40 5.46 14.08
CA TRP A 309 -21.84 4.34 13.23
C TRP A 309 -22.33 3.19 14.13
N GLU A 310 -23.34 2.45 13.66
CA GLU A 310 -23.91 1.31 14.39
C GLU A 310 -23.67 0.00 13.65
N THR A 311 -23.68 0.04 12.31
CA THR A 311 -23.59 -1.16 11.47
C THR A 311 -22.56 -1.01 10.35
N ARG A 312 -22.12 -2.14 9.77
CA ARG A 312 -21.29 -2.13 8.55
C ARG A 312 -22.01 -1.49 7.35
N GLY A 313 -23.34 -1.46 7.37
CA GLY A 313 -24.16 -0.71 6.41
C GLY A 313 -23.85 0.78 6.42
N ASP A 314 -23.65 1.38 7.60
CA ASP A 314 -23.32 2.81 7.72
C ASP A 314 -21.96 3.13 7.09
N LEU A 315 -20.96 2.25 7.34
CA LEU A 315 -19.64 2.35 6.72
C LEU A 315 -19.74 2.27 5.19
N THR A 316 -20.59 1.37 4.69
CA THR A 316 -20.84 1.17 3.26
C THR A 316 -21.45 2.42 2.62
N GLU A 317 -22.46 3.02 3.23
CA GLU A 317 -23.10 4.24 2.69
C GLU A 317 -22.12 5.42 2.65
N VAL A 318 -21.30 5.61 3.69
CA VAL A 318 -20.28 6.65 3.71
C VAL A 318 -19.22 6.40 2.63
N PHE A 319 -18.70 5.18 2.53
CA PHE A 319 -17.71 4.82 1.51
C PHE A 319 -18.24 5.06 0.08
N LEU A 320 -19.47 4.64 -0.19
CA LEU A 320 -20.13 4.85 -1.48
C LEU A 320 -20.38 6.33 -1.76
N LYS A 321 -20.79 7.12 -0.76
CA LYS A 321 -21.01 8.56 -0.95
C LYS A 321 -19.71 9.30 -1.27
N TRP A 322 -18.64 8.98 -0.57
CA TRP A 322 -17.34 9.62 -0.79
C TRP A 322 -16.59 9.09 -2.01
N GLY A 323 -16.87 7.87 -2.48
CA GLY A 323 -16.22 7.26 -3.64
C GLY A 323 -17.07 7.15 -4.90
N GLY A 324 -18.33 7.60 -4.86
CA GLY A 324 -19.32 7.34 -5.91
C GLY A 324 -19.21 8.22 -7.17
N HIS A 325 -18.15 9.01 -7.35
CA HIS A 325 -17.97 9.80 -8.57
C HIS A 325 -17.27 8.97 -9.66
N ALA A 326 -17.98 8.71 -10.75
CA ALA A 326 -17.45 8.00 -11.90
C ALA A 326 -16.78 8.96 -12.88
N TYR A 327 -15.68 8.51 -13.51
CA TYR A 327 -14.92 9.28 -14.49
C TYR A 327 -15.01 8.62 -15.87
N ALA A 328 -15.26 9.44 -16.88
CA ALA A 328 -15.39 9.01 -18.27
C ALA A 328 -14.14 9.32 -19.10
N SER A 329 -14.03 8.68 -20.28
CA SER A 329 -12.88 8.81 -21.19
C SER A 329 -12.65 10.24 -21.71
N ASP A 330 -13.68 11.08 -21.74
CA ASP A 330 -13.60 12.48 -22.14
C ASP A 330 -13.13 13.41 -21.00
N GLY A 331 -12.91 12.87 -19.80
CA GLY A 331 -12.53 13.61 -18.60
C GLY A 331 -13.71 14.20 -17.83
N THR A 332 -14.95 13.96 -18.26
CA THR A 332 -16.14 14.32 -17.46
C THR A 332 -16.29 13.37 -16.29
N SER A 333 -16.94 13.85 -15.23
CA SER A 333 -17.28 13.05 -14.06
C SER A 333 -18.68 13.36 -13.57
N SER A 334 -19.37 12.35 -13.03
CA SER A 334 -20.70 12.48 -12.44
C SER A 334 -20.81 11.61 -11.19
N GLU A 335 -21.69 12.01 -10.26
CA GLU A 335 -22.04 11.19 -9.11
C GLU A 335 -22.91 10.01 -9.58
N GLU A 336 -22.40 8.79 -9.43
CA GLU A 336 -22.99 7.55 -9.92
C GLU A 336 -22.97 6.47 -8.82
N ILE A 337 -23.45 6.81 -7.62
CA ILE A 337 -23.43 5.94 -6.42
C ILE A 337 -24.10 4.59 -6.68
N ASN A 338 -25.27 4.58 -7.31
CA ASN A 338 -25.98 3.35 -7.62
C ASN A 338 -25.20 2.47 -8.61
N LEU A 339 -24.54 3.08 -9.59
CA LEU A 339 -23.70 2.33 -10.51
C LEU A 339 -22.48 1.73 -9.79
N LEU A 340 -21.85 2.47 -8.87
CA LEU A 340 -20.78 1.92 -8.05
C LEU A 340 -21.28 0.71 -7.24
N ARG A 341 -22.44 0.83 -6.57
CA ARG A 341 -23.05 -0.28 -5.84
C ARG A 341 -23.22 -1.52 -6.72
N GLU A 342 -23.76 -1.34 -7.91
CA GLU A 342 -23.99 -2.41 -8.88
C GLU A 342 -22.71 -3.00 -9.47
N ARG A 343 -21.61 -2.24 -9.49
CA ARG A 343 -20.28 -2.76 -9.86
C ARG A 343 -19.71 -3.62 -8.74
N LEU A 344 -19.85 -3.16 -7.50
CA LEU A 344 -19.34 -3.86 -6.33
C LEU A 344 -20.07 -5.19 -6.09
N SER A 345 -21.33 -5.33 -6.51
CA SER A 345 -22.09 -6.58 -6.35
C SER A 345 -21.53 -7.76 -7.16
N SER A 346 -20.74 -7.52 -8.22
CA SER A 346 -20.11 -8.57 -9.03
C SER A 346 -18.65 -8.83 -8.67
N VAL A 347 -18.07 -8.08 -7.72
CA VAL A 347 -16.67 -8.19 -7.34
C VAL A 347 -16.38 -9.54 -6.68
N GLU A 348 -15.31 -10.19 -7.13
CA GLU A 348 -14.78 -11.44 -6.55
C GLU A 348 -13.50 -11.17 -5.76
N ILE A 349 -12.70 -10.20 -6.22
CA ILE A 349 -11.44 -9.81 -5.58
C ILE A 349 -11.47 -8.35 -5.14
N VAL A 350 -11.08 -8.07 -3.90
CA VAL A 350 -10.66 -6.74 -3.45
C VAL A 350 -9.14 -6.71 -3.32
N HIS A 351 -8.49 -5.77 -3.98
CA HIS A 351 -7.03 -5.72 -4.05
C HIS A 351 -6.45 -4.33 -3.84
N GLN A 352 -5.36 -4.27 -3.08
CA GLN A 352 -4.52 -3.09 -2.90
C GLN A 352 -3.05 -3.51 -2.78
N ASN A 353 -2.15 -2.67 -3.29
CA ASN A 353 -0.71 -2.88 -3.22
C ASN A 353 -0.03 -2.01 -2.14
N GLN A 354 1.12 -2.50 -1.66
CA GLN A 354 2.11 -1.78 -0.88
C GLN A 354 3.46 -1.87 -1.59
N ASP A 355 4.02 -0.70 -1.92
CA ASP A 355 5.23 -0.57 -2.71
C ASP A 355 6.48 -0.21 -1.89
N ASN A 356 6.38 -0.12 -0.56
CA ASN A 356 7.48 0.34 0.29
C ASN A 356 7.56 -0.38 1.64
N ARG A 357 8.61 -0.09 2.43
CA ARG A 357 8.84 -0.73 3.75
C ARG A 357 8.94 0.26 4.91
N GLU A 358 8.84 1.55 4.62
CA GLU A 358 8.87 2.62 5.61
C GLU A 358 7.63 2.63 6.51
N HIS A 359 6.52 2.06 6.04
CA HIS A 359 5.28 1.87 6.79
C HIS A 359 4.60 0.56 6.37
N ASP A 360 3.66 0.08 7.17
CA ASP A 360 2.79 -1.06 6.85
C ASP A 360 1.29 -0.74 6.99
N ILE A 361 0.44 -1.75 6.81
CA ILE A 361 -1.01 -1.58 6.86
C ILE A 361 -1.53 -1.16 8.24
N LEU A 362 -0.76 -1.37 9.32
CA LEU A 362 -1.10 -0.93 10.68
C LEU A 362 -0.28 0.30 11.12
N ASP A 363 0.32 1.03 10.18
CA ASP A 363 0.98 2.32 10.40
C ASP A 363 0.29 3.47 9.65
N SER A 364 -0.69 3.19 8.78
CA SER A 364 -1.43 4.22 8.03
C SER A 364 -2.91 3.86 7.92
N ASP A 365 -3.75 4.83 8.29
CA ASP A 365 -5.21 4.75 8.21
C ASP A 365 -5.74 4.51 6.80
N ASP A 366 -5.06 5.06 5.78
CA ASP A 366 -5.52 5.03 4.40
C ASP A 366 -5.76 3.57 3.92
N TYR A 367 -5.00 2.58 4.40
CA TYR A 367 -5.20 1.20 3.95
C TYR A 367 -6.54 0.61 4.38
N PHE A 368 -6.92 0.72 5.66
CA PHE A 368 -8.24 0.24 6.09
C PHE A 368 -9.35 1.11 5.48
N GLN A 369 -9.12 2.41 5.30
CA GLN A 369 -10.08 3.32 4.70
C GLN A 369 -10.41 2.95 3.25
N PHE A 370 -9.40 2.55 2.46
CA PHE A 370 -9.58 2.20 1.05
C PHE A 370 -9.83 0.71 0.84
N GLN A 371 -8.90 -0.18 1.22
CA GLN A 371 -9.06 -1.62 1.03
C GLN A 371 -10.15 -2.18 1.95
N GLY A 372 -10.12 -1.81 3.23
CA GLY A 372 -11.11 -2.26 4.20
C GLY A 372 -12.49 -1.73 3.89
N GLY A 373 -12.62 -0.42 3.65
CA GLY A 373 -13.88 0.20 3.22
C GLY A 373 -14.48 -0.44 1.96
N LEU A 374 -13.63 -0.78 0.99
CA LEU A 374 -14.04 -1.46 -0.23
C LEU A 374 -14.50 -2.90 0.04
N GLN A 375 -13.81 -3.66 0.90
CA GLN A 375 -14.26 -4.97 1.33
C GLN A 375 -15.59 -4.89 2.08
N ALA A 376 -15.73 -3.97 3.04
CA ALA A 376 -16.95 -3.76 3.79
C ALA A 376 -18.13 -3.52 2.85
N ALA A 377 -17.96 -2.60 1.90
CA ALA A 377 -18.98 -2.29 0.91
C ALA A 377 -19.34 -3.49 0.03
N VAL A 378 -18.35 -4.22 -0.50
CA VAL A 378 -18.62 -5.43 -1.31
C VAL A 378 -19.33 -6.50 -0.49
N THR A 379 -18.91 -6.73 0.75
CA THR A 379 -19.48 -7.74 1.65
C THR A 379 -20.95 -7.43 1.95
N GLU A 380 -21.25 -6.18 2.30
CA GLU A 380 -22.60 -5.70 2.59
C GLU A 380 -23.51 -5.82 1.35
N ILE A 381 -23.04 -5.37 0.18
CA ILE A 381 -23.83 -5.36 -1.05
C ILE A 381 -24.09 -6.78 -1.55
N LYS A 382 -23.09 -7.67 -1.48
CA LYS A 382 -23.14 -9.03 -2.01
C LYS A 382 -23.77 -10.02 -1.02
N GLY A 383 -23.71 -9.73 0.27
CA GLY A 383 -24.05 -10.65 1.36
C GLY A 383 -23.00 -11.74 1.62
N SER A 384 -21.81 -11.62 1.01
CA SER A 384 -20.70 -12.57 1.18
C SER A 384 -19.36 -11.87 1.02
N THR A 385 -18.38 -12.22 1.84
CA THR A 385 -17.04 -11.64 1.80
C THR A 385 -16.31 -11.98 0.49
N PRO A 386 -15.72 -11.00 -0.23
CA PRO A 386 -14.89 -11.28 -1.40
C PRO A 386 -13.52 -11.86 -0.99
N ALA A 387 -12.78 -12.41 -1.95
CA ALA A 387 -11.37 -12.70 -1.72
C ALA A 387 -10.60 -11.38 -1.61
N THR A 388 -9.97 -11.11 -0.48
CA THR A 388 -9.20 -9.87 -0.27
C THR A 388 -7.71 -10.16 -0.27
N TYR A 389 -6.98 -9.60 -1.23
CA TYR A 389 -5.54 -9.79 -1.39
C TYR A 389 -4.76 -8.49 -1.23
N HIS A 390 -3.57 -8.59 -0.65
CA HIS A 390 -2.60 -7.51 -0.52
C HIS A 390 -1.36 -7.83 -1.34
N GLY A 391 -0.99 -6.91 -2.23
CA GLY A 391 0.19 -7.05 -3.08
C GLY A 391 1.39 -6.34 -2.49
N ASP A 392 2.52 -7.05 -2.45
CA ASP A 392 3.78 -6.55 -1.90
C ASP A 392 4.78 -6.38 -3.04
N SER A 393 4.94 -5.13 -3.50
CA SER A 393 5.86 -4.73 -4.57
C SER A 393 7.03 -3.88 -4.06
N SER A 394 7.28 -3.91 -2.75
CA SER A 394 8.42 -3.20 -2.15
C SER A 394 9.77 -3.73 -2.64
N ASN A 395 9.80 -4.98 -3.10
CA ASN A 395 10.89 -5.53 -3.88
C ASN A 395 10.33 -5.89 -5.28
N PRO A 396 10.60 -5.09 -6.32
CA PRO A 396 10.05 -5.31 -7.67
C PRO A 396 10.51 -6.62 -8.32
N GLU A 397 11.62 -7.19 -7.87
CA GLU A 397 12.13 -8.48 -8.34
C GLU A 397 11.49 -9.67 -7.61
N LYS A 398 10.78 -9.42 -6.51
CA LYS A 398 10.17 -10.44 -5.67
C LYS A 398 8.81 -10.01 -5.15
N ILE A 399 7.88 -9.92 -6.08
CA ILE A 399 6.47 -9.63 -5.79
C ILE A 399 5.86 -10.78 -5.01
N LYS A 400 4.98 -10.47 -4.06
CA LYS A 400 4.21 -11.45 -3.30
C LYS A 400 2.75 -10.99 -3.20
N ILE A 401 1.81 -11.89 -3.49
CA ILE A 401 0.38 -11.67 -3.23
C ILE A 401 -0.03 -12.53 -2.04
N ARG A 402 -0.49 -11.87 -0.97
CA ARG A 402 -0.99 -12.52 0.25
C ARG A 402 -2.47 -12.27 0.39
N THR A 403 -3.18 -13.13 1.12
CA THR A 403 -4.50 -12.71 1.63
C THR A 403 -4.30 -11.54 2.59
N LEU A 404 -5.32 -10.69 2.76
CA LEU A 404 -5.26 -9.61 3.73
C LEU A 404 -5.00 -10.15 5.14
N LYS A 405 -5.60 -11.30 5.52
CA LYS A 405 -5.39 -11.94 6.83
C LYS A 405 -3.95 -12.42 7.01
N GLU A 406 -3.32 -12.94 5.96
CA GLU A 406 -1.88 -13.31 5.99
C GLU A 406 -1.00 -12.07 6.23
N GLU A 407 -1.24 -10.96 5.52
CA GLU A 407 -0.46 -9.73 5.72
C GLU A 407 -0.72 -9.11 7.10
N PHE A 408 -1.98 -9.05 7.53
CA PHE A 408 -2.37 -8.58 8.86
C PHE A 408 -1.63 -9.34 9.96
N ASN A 409 -1.68 -10.67 9.93
CA ASN A 409 -0.98 -11.51 10.91
C ASN A 409 0.55 -11.35 10.85
N ARG A 410 1.10 -11.14 9.65
CA ARG A 410 2.52 -10.89 9.45
C ARG A 410 2.93 -9.56 10.09
N VAL A 411 2.21 -8.48 9.83
CA VAL A 411 2.47 -7.15 10.42
C VAL A 411 2.29 -7.19 11.93
N PHE A 412 1.21 -7.81 12.40
CA PHE A 412 0.92 -7.97 13.83
C PHE A 412 2.09 -8.60 14.59
N ARG A 413 2.67 -9.68 14.06
CA ARG A 413 3.82 -10.35 14.69
C ARG A 413 5.15 -9.64 14.46
N SER A 414 5.37 -9.14 13.24
CA SER A 414 6.68 -8.62 12.82
C SER A 414 6.94 -7.19 13.29
N ARG A 415 5.88 -6.43 13.63
CA ARG A 415 5.96 -5.05 14.10
C ARG A 415 5.16 -4.79 15.38
N VAL A 416 3.83 -4.99 15.39
CA VAL A 416 2.95 -4.62 16.54
C VAL A 416 3.47 -5.20 17.86
N LEU A 417 3.70 -6.51 17.88
CA LEU A 417 4.15 -7.22 19.08
C LEU A 417 5.67 -7.43 19.12
N ASN A 418 6.42 -6.81 18.22
CA ASN A 418 7.86 -7.01 18.15
C ASN A 418 8.55 -6.19 19.25
N PRO A 419 9.27 -6.82 20.20
CA PRO A 419 9.95 -6.10 21.28
C PRO A 419 10.91 -5.02 20.75
N LYS A 420 11.57 -5.26 19.61
CA LYS A 420 12.47 -4.27 18.99
C LYS A 420 11.74 -3.00 18.56
N TRP A 421 10.51 -3.14 18.07
CA TRP A 421 9.70 -1.98 17.68
C TRP A 421 9.19 -1.25 18.93
N LEU A 422 8.70 -1.99 19.93
CA LEU A 422 8.23 -1.42 21.19
C LEU A 422 9.35 -0.63 21.90
N GLU A 423 10.54 -1.22 22.02
CA GLU A 423 11.73 -0.56 22.57
C GLU A 423 12.11 0.68 21.76
N SER A 424 12.14 0.58 20.42
CA SER A 424 12.48 1.71 19.55
C SER A 424 11.48 2.87 19.70
N MET A 425 10.18 2.60 19.79
CA MET A 425 9.18 3.64 20.00
C MET A 425 9.36 4.32 21.36
N ARG A 426 9.75 3.59 22.41
CA ARG A 426 10.04 4.19 23.72
C ARG A 426 11.19 5.18 23.72
N GLU A 427 12.13 5.07 22.78
CA GLU A 427 13.21 6.05 22.59
C GLU A 427 12.72 7.41 22.04
N HIS A 428 11.46 7.49 21.58
CA HIS A 428 10.89 8.66 20.89
C HIS A 428 9.76 9.37 21.66
N GLY A 429 9.63 9.13 22.97
CA GLY A 429 8.76 9.89 23.88
C GLY A 429 7.33 10.05 23.36
N TYR A 430 6.82 11.29 23.33
CA TYR A 430 5.43 11.59 22.93
C TYR A 430 5.04 10.97 21.58
N LYS A 431 5.92 11.08 20.57
CA LYS A 431 5.60 10.57 19.22
C LYS A 431 5.66 9.05 19.18
N GLY A 432 6.55 8.43 19.94
CA GLY A 432 6.58 6.97 20.08
C GLY A 432 5.29 6.42 20.68
N ALA A 433 4.80 7.04 21.76
CA ALA A 433 3.51 6.70 22.35
C ALA A 433 2.34 6.94 21.38
N PHE A 434 2.40 8.02 20.58
CA PHE A 434 1.41 8.27 19.52
C PHE A 434 1.37 7.14 18.49
N GLU A 435 2.52 6.67 17.96
CA GLU A 435 2.51 5.59 16.95
C GLU A 435 1.96 4.27 17.51
N MET A 436 2.20 4.01 18.79
CA MET A 436 1.61 2.89 19.50
C MET A 436 0.09 3.01 19.61
N ALA A 437 -0.45 4.16 20.00
CA ALA A 437 -1.90 4.36 20.06
C ALA A 437 -2.55 4.33 18.66
N ALA A 438 -1.95 4.97 17.66
CA ALA A 438 -2.44 4.97 16.29
C ALA A 438 -2.52 3.54 15.70
N THR A 439 -1.56 2.67 16.05
CA THR A 439 -1.64 1.23 15.71
C THR A 439 -2.94 0.59 16.19
N VAL A 440 -3.40 0.93 17.41
CA VAL A 440 -4.64 0.38 17.98
C VAL A 440 -5.85 0.88 17.20
N ASP A 441 -5.89 2.17 16.85
CA ASP A 441 -6.96 2.73 16.01
C ASP A 441 -7.01 2.08 14.62
N TYR A 442 -5.86 1.82 13.99
CA TYR A 442 -5.82 1.21 12.66
C TYR A 442 -6.18 -0.27 12.70
N LEU A 443 -5.79 -0.98 13.76
CA LEU A 443 -6.22 -2.34 14.02
C LEU A 443 -7.73 -2.41 14.19
N PHE A 444 -8.31 -1.49 14.97
CA PHE A 444 -9.76 -1.36 15.12
C PHE A 444 -10.44 -1.03 13.78
N GLY A 445 -9.91 -0.08 13.02
CA GLY A 445 -10.49 0.32 11.73
C GLY A 445 -10.48 -0.81 10.70
N TYR A 446 -9.43 -1.63 10.70
CA TYR A 446 -9.40 -2.86 9.92
C TYR A 446 -10.46 -3.85 10.38
N ASP A 447 -10.66 -4.02 11.67
CA ASP A 447 -11.65 -5.00 12.14
C ASP A 447 -13.08 -4.54 11.86
N ALA A 448 -13.38 -3.27 12.09
CA ALA A 448 -14.67 -2.66 11.81
C ALA A 448 -15.08 -2.80 10.33
N THR A 449 -14.09 -2.78 9.43
CA THR A 449 -14.32 -2.89 7.99
C THR A 449 -14.19 -4.32 7.43
N CYS A 450 -13.30 -5.14 8.01
CA CYS A 450 -12.88 -6.41 7.42
C CYS A 450 -13.21 -7.66 8.22
N ASP A 451 -13.55 -7.55 9.52
CA ASP A 451 -13.70 -8.71 10.42
C ASP A 451 -12.44 -9.59 10.46
N ILE A 452 -11.33 -8.97 10.85
CA ILE A 452 -9.99 -9.52 10.62
C ILE A 452 -9.15 -9.65 11.87
N VAL A 453 -9.57 -9.12 13.01
CA VAL A 453 -8.85 -9.24 14.27
C VAL A 453 -9.45 -10.40 15.05
N ALA A 454 -8.60 -11.28 15.58
CA ALA A 454 -9.05 -12.33 16.48
C ALA A 454 -8.99 -11.85 17.94
N ASP A 455 -9.83 -12.38 18.82
CA ASP A 455 -9.85 -12.02 20.25
C ASP A 455 -8.48 -12.07 20.93
N TYR A 456 -7.68 -13.10 20.64
CA TYR A 456 -6.33 -13.20 21.22
C TYR A 456 -5.42 -12.04 20.77
N GLN A 457 -5.66 -11.45 19.60
CA GLN A 457 -4.89 -10.32 19.09
C GLN A 457 -5.25 -9.03 19.82
N TYR A 458 -6.53 -8.83 20.15
CA TYR A 458 -6.97 -7.76 21.03
C TYR A 458 -6.36 -7.92 22.43
N GLU A 459 -6.45 -9.13 23.00
CA GLU A 459 -5.86 -9.44 24.31
C GLU A 459 -4.34 -9.20 24.32
N GLU A 460 -3.60 -9.68 23.31
CA GLU A 460 -2.14 -9.47 23.24
C GLU A 460 -1.78 -7.99 23.11
N VAL A 461 -2.57 -7.19 22.39
CA VAL A 461 -2.36 -5.73 22.29
C VAL A 461 -2.64 -5.07 23.63
N ALA A 462 -3.77 -5.37 24.27
CA ALA A 462 -4.08 -4.86 25.60
C ALA A 462 -2.94 -5.14 26.58
N GLN A 463 -2.51 -6.40 26.68
CA GLN A 463 -1.48 -6.84 27.62
C GLN A 463 -0.09 -6.25 27.31
N LYS A 464 0.39 -6.37 26.07
CA LYS A 464 1.79 -6.04 25.73
C LYS A 464 2.01 -4.58 25.35
N LEU A 465 0.98 -3.91 24.83
CA LEU A 465 1.11 -2.53 24.35
C LEU A 465 0.63 -1.52 25.39
N LEU A 466 -0.45 -1.83 26.13
CA LEU A 466 -1.09 -0.85 27.01
C LEU A 466 -0.93 -1.17 28.49
N LEU A 467 -1.07 -2.43 28.92
CA LEU A 467 -1.12 -2.82 30.34
C LEU A 467 0.22 -3.26 30.92
N ASP A 468 1.20 -3.60 30.07
CA ASP A 468 2.55 -3.93 30.53
C ASP A 468 3.10 -2.79 31.42
N PRO A 469 3.70 -3.10 32.59
CA PRO A 469 4.15 -2.08 33.53
C PRO A 469 5.16 -1.09 32.95
N GLU A 470 6.04 -1.51 32.04
CA GLU A 470 6.99 -0.60 31.39
C GLU A 470 6.27 0.32 30.40
N GLN A 471 5.26 -0.19 29.69
CA GLN A 471 4.44 0.60 28.78
C GLN A 471 3.56 1.60 29.52
N GLN A 472 2.84 1.18 30.56
CA GLN A 472 2.04 2.05 31.42
C GLN A 472 2.87 3.24 31.91
N LYS A 473 4.07 2.95 32.44
CA LYS A 473 5.00 4.00 32.88
C LYS A 473 5.39 4.92 31.72
N PHE A 474 5.81 4.35 30.59
CA PHE A 474 6.23 5.13 29.42
C PHE A 474 5.13 6.08 28.92
N PHE A 475 3.91 5.56 28.74
CA PHE A 475 2.77 6.34 28.30
C PHE A 475 2.40 7.44 29.29
N ARG A 476 2.33 7.15 30.59
CA ARG A 476 2.01 8.18 31.61
C ARG A 476 3.03 9.29 31.64
N GLU A 477 4.31 8.96 31.48
CA GLU A 477 5.39 9.96 31.44
C GLU A 477 5.38 10.83 30.17
N HIS A 478 5.03 10.26 29.01
CA HIS A 478 5.26 10.92 27.72
C HIS A 478 4.00 11.34 26.96
N ASN A 479 2.90 10.60 27.08
CA ASN A 479 1.64 10.86 26.41
C ASN A 479 0.45 10.10 27.06
N PRO A 480 -0.01 10.52 28.25
CA PRO A 480 -1.10 9.84 28.95
C PRO A 480 -2.42 9.85 28.16
N LEU A 481 -2.66 10.89 27.35
CA LEU A 481 -3.86 10.96 26.51
C LEU A 481 -3.88 9.85 25.44
N ALA A 482 -2.74 9.51 24.85
CA ALA A 482 -2.67 8.40 23.89
C ALA A 482 -2.98 7.03 24.53
N LEU A 483 -2.57 6.82 25.79
CA LEU A 483 -2.95 5.61 26.54
C LEU A 483 -4.45 5.56 26.83
N ARG A 484 -5.03 6.70 27.24
CA ARG A 484 -6.47 6.82 27.44
C ARG A 484 -7.22 6.47 26.15
N ASP A 485 -6.86 7.10 25.04
CA ASP A 485 -7.57 6.95 23.76
C ASP A 485 -7.44 5.51 23.23
N ALA A 486 -6.24 4.92 23.29
CA ALA A 486 -6.04 3.52 22.92
C ALA A 486 -6.82 2.54 23.80
N SER A 487 -6.89 2.80 25.12
CA SER A 487 -7.67 1.97 26.04
C SER A 487 -9.17 2.09 25.77
N GLN A 488 -9.67 3.31 25.51
CA GLN A 488 -11.05 3.56 25.10
C GLN A 488 -11.39 2.82 23.81
N ARG A 489 -10.47 2.80 22.84
CA ARG A 489 -10.68 2.09 21.59
C ARG A 489 -10.80 0.57 21.75
N LEU A 490 -10.03 -0.02 22.65
CA LEU A 490 -10.15 -1.45 22.96
C LEU A 490 -11.47 -1.78 23.68
N LEU A 491 -11.90 -0.92 24.61
CA LEU A 491 -13.22 -1.06 25.25
C LEU A 491 -14.34 -0.92 24.23
N GLU A 492 -14.25 0.04 23.29
CA GLU A 492 -15.21 0.17 22.19
C GLU A 492 -15.27 -1.09 21.32
N ALA A 493 -14.13 -1.75 21.06
CA ALA A 493 -14.11 -3.03 20.34
C ALA A 493 -14.93 -4.11 21.08
N ASN A 494 -14.84 -4.16 22.41
CA ASN A 494 -15.65 -5.08 23.22
C ASN A 494 -17.14 -4.68 23.20
N GLU A 495 -17.47 -3.40 23.38
CA GLU A 495 -18.85 -2.89 23.34
C GLU A 495 -19.54 -3.17 21.99
N ARG A 496 -18.77 -3.19 20.90
CA ARG A 496 -19.24 -3.48 19.53
C ARG A 496 -19.18 -4.97 19.18
N GLU A 497 -18.92 -5.85 20.14
CA GLU A 497 -18.82 -7.30 19.94
C GLU A 497 -17.72 -7.72 18.93
N MET A 498 -16.73 -6.85 18.70
CA MET A 498 -15.56 -7.15 17.87
C MET A 498 -14.47 -7.89 18.65
N TRP A 499 -14.44 -7.68 19.97
CA TRP A 499 -13.64 -8.44 20.92
C TRP A 499 -14.56 -9.18 21.89
N GLU A 500 -15.02 -10.37 21.49
CA GLU A 500 -16.10 -11.08 22.18
C GLU A 500 -15.63 -11.74 23.49
N ASN A 501 -14.47 -12.41 23.45
CA ASN A 501 -13.94 -13.21 24.56
C ASN A 501 -12.83 -12.47 25.34
N ALA A 502 -13.03 -11.19 25.62
CA ALA A 502 -12.13 -10.40 26.45
C ALA A 502 -12.06 -10.93 27.90
N ASP A 503 -10.87 -10.97 28.49
CA ASP A 503 -10.74 -11.26 29.91
C ASP A 503 -11.33 -10.10 30.73
N PRO A 504 -12.29 -10.35 31.65
CA PRO A 504 -12.85 -9.30 32.49
C PRO A 504 -11.81 -8.52 33.28
N GLU A 505 -10.72 -9.17 33.72
CA GLU A 505 -9.64 -8.47 34.43
C GLU A 505 -8.90 -7.48 33.52
N THR A 506 -8.78 -7.81 32.23
CA THR A 506 -8.19 -6.91 31.22
C THR A 506 -9.08 -5.69 30.98
N LEU A 507 -10.40 -5.88 30.87
CA LEU A 507 -11.35 -4.78 30.71
C LEU A 507 -11.33 -3.84 31.93
N GLU A 508 -11.38 -4.39 33.15
CA GLU A 508 -11.29 -3.61 34.39
C GLU A 508 -9.96 -2.81 34.48
N ALA A 509 -8.86 -3.40 34.02
CA ALA A 509 -7.56 -2.72 34.00
C ALA A 509 -7.50 -1.56 32.99
N LEU A 510 -8.11 -1.72 31.81
CA LEU A 510 -8.22 -0.65 30.81
C LEU A 510 -9.10 0.50 31.32
N GLU A 511 -10.25 0.19 31.93
CA GLU A 511 -11.13 1.19 32.58
C GLU A 511 -10.40 1.93 33.69
N SER A 512 -9.67 1.20 34.55
CA SER A 512 -8.89 1.78 35.63
C SER A 512 -7.82 2.73 35.11
N ALA A 513 -7.11 2.36 34.03
CA ALA A 513 -6.12 3.23 33.41
C ALA A 513 -6.74 4.54 32.89
N ILE A 514 -7.94 4.48 32.29
CA ILE A 514 -8.67 5.67 31.82
C ILE A 514 -9.04 6.58 32.99
N LEU A 515 -9.60 6.04 34.07
CA LEU A 515 -10.04 6.80 35.24
C LEU A 515 -8.87 7.48 35.96
N GLU A 516 -7.74 6.79 36.09
CA GLU A 516 -6.54 7.35 36.69
C GLU A 516 -6.00 8.52 35.87
N ILE A 517 -5.93 8.38 34.55
CA ILE A 517 -5.47 9.45 33.65
C ILE A 517 -6.41 10.66 33.70
N GLN A 518 -7.73 10.43 33.74
CA GLN A 518 -8.71 11.51 33.90
C GLN A 518 -8.51 12.26 35.22
N GLY A 519 -8.31 11.53 36.33
CA GLY A 519 -8.06 12.14 37.64
C GLY A 519 -6.72 12.89 37.74
N GLU A 520 -5.74 12.60 36.89
CA GLU A 520 -4.48 13.35 36.79
C GLU A 520 -4.58 14.61 35.89
N VAL A 521 -5.50 14.61 34.92
CA VAL A 521 -5.67 15.70 33.93
C VAL A 521 -6.66 16.77 34.40
N GLU A 522 -7.69 16.39 35.15
CA GLU A 522 -8.64 17.30 35.82
C GLU A 522 -8.03 17.96 37.06
#